data_AF-A0A925Y0V4-F1
#
_entry.id   AF-A0A925Y0V4-F1
#
_cell.length_a   1.000
_cell.length_b   1.000
_cell.length_c   1.000
_cell.angle_alpha   90.00
_cell.angle_beta   90.00
_cell.angle_gamma   90.00
#
_symmetry.space_group_name_H-M   'P 1'
#
loop_
_entity.id
_entity.type
_entity.pdbx_description
1 polymer ?
#
loop_
_entity_poly.entity_id
_entity_poly.type
_entity_poly.pdbx_seq_one_letter_code
_entity_poly.pdbx_strand_id
1 'polypeptide(L)'
;MRILILLLCASICTYAQQTVGVFKNDVSLSYNGFTLFAPITSKTTYLIDNDGQVVKLWRSQYGPGQAVMLLNDGSLLRTGTPAVQSMGGGGAGGLVEKFDWDGNLLWLYEHYGSTYRLHHDVEILPNGNILLLVWESHTRAEAVAQGRLDSRLTENALWSERIIEVRQTGPTTGEIVWSWSSWDHMCQSVDPAKPNYTQGQNSPERIDINVGGTRSDWLHINSVRYNAKRNEVLVSIHNLHELWVISRTSGDIVYRWGNPLMYQRGTTADQKLFGQHDARWLDSNG
;
A
#
# COMPACT_ATOMS: atom_id res chain seq x y z
N MET A 1 -55.75 -61.96 13.25
CA MET A 1 -55.12 -60.85 13.99
C MET A 1 -54.16 -60.13 13.03
N ARG A 2 -54.56 -58.96 12.49
CA ARG A 2 -53.73 -58.15 11.58
C ARG A 2 -53.08 -57.04 12.41
N ILE A 3 -51.75 -57.02 12.47
CA ILE A 3 -50.98 -55.99 13.16
C ILE A 3 -50.66 -54.89 12.15
N LEU A 4 -51.18 -53.69 12.40
CA LEU A 4 -50.92 -52.49 11.61
C LEU A 4 -49.70 -51.78 12.22
N ILE A 5 -48.58 -51.73 11.50
CA ILE A 5 -47.38 -51.00 11.93
C ILE A 5 -47.49 -49.58 11.36
N LEU A 6 -47.71 -48.59 12.23
CA LEU A 6 -47.63 -47.18 11.90
C LEU A 6 -46.15 -46.77 11.89
N LEU A 7 -45.58 -46.47 10.72
CA LEU A 7 -44.27 -45.83 10.63
C LEU A 7 -44.42 -44.33 10.87
N LEU A 8 -43.93 -43.85 12.02
CA LEU A 8 -43.75 -42.44 12.30
C LEU A 8 -42.43 -41.98 11.66
N CYS A 9 -42.48 -41.28 10.52
CA CYS A 9 -41.32 -40.60 9.97
C CYS A 9 -41.11 -39.28 10.73
N ALA A 10 -40.19 -39.27 11.71
CA ALA A 10 -39.74 -38.05 12.33
C ALA A 10 -38.73 -37.35 11.40
N SER A 11 -39.10 -36.17 10.88
CA SER A 11 -38.18 -35.31 10.13
C SER A 11 -37.18 -34.69 11.10
N ILE A 12 -35.95 -35.21 11.14
CA ILE A 12 -34.85 -34.59 11.89
C ILE A 12 -34.33 -33.44 11.03
N CYS A 13 -34.72 -32.20 11.36
CA CYS A 13 -34.10 -31.02 10.79
C CYS A 13 -32.70 -30.85 11.40
N THR A 14 -31.66 -31.27 10.68
CA THR A 14 -30.29 -30.93 11.00
C THR A 14 -29.98 -29.52 10.49
N TYR A 15 -29.84 -28.55 11.39
CA TYR A 15 -29.27 -27.26 11.02
C TYR A 15 -27.76 -27.42 10.84
N ALA A 16 -27.28 -27.32 9.59
CA ALA A 16 -25.85 -27.22 9.35
C ALA A 16 -25.35 -25.89 9.91
N GLN A 17 -24.36 -25.94 10.80
CA GLN A 17 -23.68 -24.74 11.27
C GLN A 17 -22.91 -24.12 10.10
N GLN A 18 -23.15 -22.83 9.83
CA GLN A 18 -22.35 -22.08 8.88
C GLN A 18 -20.89 -22.07 9.37
N THR A 19 -19.97 -22.59 8.57
CA THR A 19 -18.53 -22.64 8.90
C THR A 19 -17.70 -21.64 8.11
N VAL A 20 -18.27 -21.05 7.05
CA VAL A 20 -17.65 -20.09 6.15
C VAL A 20 -18.65 -19.04 5.67
N GLY A 21 -18.18 -17.90 5.18
CA GLY A 21 -19.02 -16.80 4.69
C GLY A 21 -19.36 -15.75 5.76
N VAL A 22 -20.40 -14.96 5.52
CA VAL A 22 -20.81 -13.87 6.41
C VAL A 22 -21.60 -14.42 7.59
N PHE A 23 -21.05 -14.31 8.80
CA PHE A 23 -21.70 -14.76 10.05
C PHE A 23 -22.67 -13.73 10.64
N LYS A 24 -22.49 -12.45 10.31
CA LYS A 24 -23.29 -11.34 10.83
C LYS A 24 -23.43 -10.28 9.74
N ASN A 25 -24.67 -9.98 9.39
CA ASN A 25 -25.04 -8.82 8.58
C ASN A 25 -26.16 -8.08 9.30
N ASP A 26 -25.87 -6.89 9.83
CA ASP A 26 -26.87 -6.03 10.46
C ASP A 26 -27.27 -4.94 9.47
N VAL A 27 -28.41 -5.13 8.80
CA VAL A 27 -28.88 -4.23 7.73
C VAL A 27 -29.15 -2.79 8.20
N SER A 28 -29.21 -2.54 9.50
CA SER A 28 -29.34 -1.18 10.04
C SER A 28 -27.99 -0.44 10.16
N LEU A 29 -26.89 -1.19 10.17
CA LEU A 29 -25.52 -0.66 10.29
C LEU A 29 -24.70 -0.87 9.02
N SER A 30 -25.03 -1.90 8.23
CA SER A 30 -24.37 -2.22 6.97
C SER A 30 -24.87 -1.30 5.86
N TYR A 31 -23.94 -0.73 5.08
CA TYR A 31 -24.29 -0.12 3.80
C TYR A 31 -24.82 -1.19 2.85
N ASN A 32 -25.85 -0.85 2.05
CA ASN A 32 -26.29 -1.71 0.96
C ASN A 32 -25.29 -1.61 -0.20
N GLY A 33 -24.43 -2.61 -0.36
CA GLY A 33 -23.35 -2.58 -1.33
C GLY A 33 -22.60 -3.89 -1.46
N PHE A 34 -21.42 -3.82 -2.07
CA PHE A 34 -20.54 -4.96 -2.29
C PHE A 34 -19.21 -4.80 -1.55
N THR A 35 -18.60 -5.92 -1.19
CA THR A 35 -17.25 -5.95 -0.61
C THR A 35 -16.28 -6.55 -1.62
N LEU A 36 -15.26 -5.78 -1.99
CA LEU A 36 -14.16 -6.20 -2.86
C LEU A 36 -12.94 -6.57 -2.01
N PHE A 37 -12.34 -7.73 -2.25
CA PHE A 37 -11.12 -8.13 -1.54
C PHE A 37 -10.29 -9.15 -2.33
N ALA A 38 -8.98 -9.13 -2.10
CA ALA A 38 -8.01 -10.07 -2.66
C ALA A 38 -7.24 -10.75 -1.51
N PRO A 39 -7.60 -11.99 -1.11
CA PRO A 39 -6.92 -12.68 -0.02
C PRO A 39 -5.43 -12.88 -0.31
N ILE A 40 -4.55 -12.58 0.66
CA ILE A 40 -3.09 -12.52 0.45
C ILE A 40 -2.46 -13.82 -0.09
N THR A 41 -3.10 -14.97 0.15
CA THR A 41 -2.65 -16.29 -0.32
C THR A 41 -3.40 -16.79 -1.55
N SER A 42 -4.30 -15.99 -2.13
CA SER A 42 -5.12 -16.38 -3.28
C SER A 42 -4.78 -15.56 -4.52
N LYS A 43 -4.75 -16.23 -5.67
CA LYS A 43 -4.67 -15.56 -6.98
C LYS A 43 -6.04 -15.07 -7.48
N THR A 44 -7.07 -15.15 -6.64
CA THR A 44 -8.44 -14.78 -6.98
C THR A 44 -8.85 -13.54 -6.19
N THR A 45 -9.40 -12.56 -6.90
CA THR A 45 -10.05 -11.39 -6.31
C THR A 45 -11.55 -11.62 -6.32
N TYR A 46 -12.23 -11.29 -5.23
CA TYR A 46 -13.66 -11.52 -5.03
C TYR A 46 -14.41 -10.21 -4.85
N LEU A 47 -15.58 -10.14 -5.45
CA LEU A 47 -16.64 -9.19 -5.14
C LEU A 47 -17.82 -9.98 -4.58
N ILE A 48 -18.20 -9.70 -3.33
CA ILE A 48 -19.32 -10.36 -2.66
C ILE A 48 -20.41 -9.35 -2.31
N ASP A 49 -21.65 -9.82 -2.21
CA ASP A 49 -22.74 -9.05 -1.60
C ASP A 49 -22.74 -9.19 -0.07
N ASN A 50 -23.68 -8.50 0.57
CA ASN A 50 -23.84 -8.50 2.03
C ASN A 50 -24.32 -9.85 2.60
N ASP A 51 -24.81 -10.76 1.77
CA ASP A 51 -25.18 -12.13 2.15
C ASP A 51 -23.99 -13.10 1.98
N GLY A 52 -22.83 -12.59 1.56
CA GLY A 52 -21.61 -13.34 1.35
C GLY A 52 -21.59 -14.15 0.05
N GLN A 53 -22.54 -13.93 -0.85
CA GLN A 53 -22.56 -14.58 -2.15
C GLN A 53 -21.56 -13.93 -3.08
N VAL A 54 -20.87 -14.75 -3.88
CA VAL A 54 -19.93 -14.25 -4.88
C VAL A 54 -20.72 -13.67 -6.05
N VAL A 55 -20.59 -12.36 -6.24
CA VAL A 55 -21.18 -11.62 -7.36
C VAL A 55 -20.27 -11.68 -8.58
N LYS A 56 -18.96 -11.49 -8.35
CA LYS A 56 -17.93 -11.59 -9.39
C LYS A 56 -16.62 -12.07 -8.78
N LEU A 57 -15.82 -12.76 -9.60
CA LEU A 57 -14.44 -13.07 -9.29
C LEU A 57 -13.54 -12.83 -10.50
N TRP A 58 -12.30 -12.43 -10.24
CA TRP A 58 -11.25 -12.31 -11.24
C TRP A 58 -10.09 -13.23 -10.86
N ARG A 59 -9.55 -13.95 -11.85
CA ARG A 59 -8.42 -14.85 -11.66
C ARG A 59 -7.17 -14.27 -12.30
N SER A 60 -6.11 -14.15 -11.51
CA SER A 60 -4.80 -13.78 -11.99
C SER A 60 -3.85 -14.98 -11.97
N GLN A 61 -2.73 -14.84 -12.67
CA GLN A 61 -1.60 -15.75 -12.54
C GLN A 61 -0.70 -15.41 -11.34
N TYR A 62 -0.90 -14.24 -10.72
CA TYR A 62 -0.06 -13.66 -9.68
C TYR A 62 -0.78 -13.57 -8.32
N GLY A 63 0.00 -13.70 -7.24
CA GLY A 63 -0.46 -13.36 -5.89
C GLY A 63 -0.76 -11.87 -5.78
N PRO A 64 -1.51 -11.41 -4.77
CA PRO A 64 -1.90 -10.00 -4.63
C PRO A 64 -0.76 -9.15 -4.07
N GLY A 65 -0.66 -7.91 -4.55
CA GLY A 65 0.31 -6.91 -4.11
C GLY A 65 -0.23 -5.91 -3.08
N GLN A 66 -1.29 -6.25 -2.35
CA GLN A 66 -1.99 -5.47 -1.30
C GLN A 66 -2.91 -4.31 -1.73
N ALA A 67 -3.10 -4.07 -3.02
CA ALA A 67 -4.04 -3.06 -3.52
C ALA A 67 -5.04 -3.68 -4.50
N VAL A 68 -6.30 -3.32 -4.34
CA VAL A 68 -7.38 -3.74 -5.24
C VAL A 68 -8.47 -2.68 -5.29
N MET A 69 -8.95 -2.35 -6.49
CA MET A 69 -9.97 -1.34 -6.72
C MET A 69 -10.93 -1.80 -7.83
N LEU A 70 -12.22 -1.61 -7.60
CA LEU A 70 -13.25 -1.69 -8.62
C LEU A 70 -13.46 -0.27 -9.16
N LEU A 71 -13.33 -0.11 -10.47
CA LEU A 71 -13.42 1.19 -11.13
C LEU A 71 -14.85 1.48 -11.59
N ASN A 72 -15.14 2.75 -11.86
CA ASN A 72 -16.47 3.20 -12.27
C ASN A 72 -16.96 2.58 -13.58
N ASP A 73 -16.05 2.13 -14.44
CA ASP A 73 -16.36 1.39 -15.69
C ASP A 73 -16.61 -0.11 -15.45
N GLY A 74 -16.58 -0.57 -14.19
CA GLY A 74 -16.71 -1.98 -13.80
C GLY A 74 -15.42 -2.78 -13.93
N SER A 75 -14.33 -2.20 -14.43
CA SER A 75 -13.05 -2.90 -14.50
C SER A 75 -12.39 -3.02 -13.12
N LEU A 76 -11.54 -4.03 -12.97
CA LEU A 76 -10.73 -4.25 -11.77
C LEU A 76 -9.32 -3.74 -12.01
N LEU A 77 -8.79 -2.92 -11.10
CA LEU A 77 -7.36 -2.69 -10.98
C LEU A 77 -6.84 -3.43 -9.73
N ARG A 78 -5.75 -4.17 -9.86
CA ARG A 78 -5.09 -4.82 -8.72
C ARG A 78 -3.57 -4.75 -8.83
N THR A 79 -2.89 -4.70 -7.69
CA THR A 79 -1.46 -5.00 -7.65
C THR A 79 -1.24 -6.50 -7.52
N GLY A 80 -0.08 -6.95 -7.99
CA GLY A 80 0.33 -8.33 -7.90
C GLY A 80 1.80 -8.52 -7.52
N THR A 81 2.11 -9.74 -7.15
CA THR A 81 3.44 -10.19 -6.75
C THR A 81 3.96 -11.16 -7.81
N PRO A 82 5.10 -10.87 -8.47
CA PRO A 82 5.70 -11.77 -9.44
C PRO A 82 6.17 -13.07 -8.77
N ALA A 83 6.29 -14.14 -9.55
CA ALA A 83 6.74 -15.44 -9.04
C ALA A 83 8.20 -15.40 -8.56
N VAL A 84 9.05 -14.67 -9.30
CA VAL A 84 10.46 -14.44 -8.94
C VAL A 84 10.55 -13.18 -8.09
N GLN A 85 11.22 -13.29 -6.95
CA GLN A 85 11.37 -12.19 -5.99
C GLN A 85 12.85 -11.84 -5.83
N SER A 86 13.21 -10.61 -6.20
CA SER A 86 14.57 -10.07 -6.12
C SER A 86 14.83 -9.25 -4.84
N MET A 87 13.79 -8.58 -4.34
CA MET A 87 13.76 -7.81 -3.10
C MET A 87 12.40 -8.05 -2.44
N GLY A 88 12.24 -8.06 -1.12
CA GLY A 88 10.91 -8.28 -0.54
C GLY A 88 10.81 -8.09 0.98
N GLY A 89 9.64 -7.62 1.39
CA GLY A 89 9.23 -7.42 2.78
C GLY A 89 7.70 -7.52 2.90
N GLY A 90 7.15 -7.06 4.02
CA GLY A 90 5.69 -6.93 4.15
C GLY A 90 5.14 -6.03 3.04
N GLY A 91 4.08 -6.49 2.35
CA GLY A 91 3.44 -5.74 1.28
C GLY A 91 4.17 -5.72 -0.07
N ALA A 92 5.08 -6.65 -0.31
CA ALA A 92 5.77 -6.77 -1.59
C ALA A 92 4.81 -7.00 -2.78
N GLY A 93 4.83 -6.08 -3.74
CA GLY A 93 4.11 -6.15 -5.00
C GLY A 93 5.07 -6.48 -6.14
N GLY A 94 4.99 -5.74 -7.23
CA GLY A 94 5.92 -5.81 -8.36
C GLY A 94 5.23 -5.59 -9.70
N LEU A 95 3.90 -5.72 -9.75
CA LEU A 95 3.13 -5.47 -10.96
C LEU A 95 1.75 -4.90 -10.68
N VAL A 96 1.13 -4.37 -11.73
CA VAL A 96 -0.26 -3.90 -11.77
C VAL A 96 -0.99 -4.62 -12.88
N GLU A 97 -2.21 -5.07 -12.61
CA GLU A 97 -3.11 -5.66 -13.60
C GLU A 97 -4.41 -4.87 -13.66
N LYS A 98 -4.91 -4.64 -14.89
CA LYS A 98 -6.29 -4.19 -15.14
C LYS A 98 -7.06 -5.30 -15.84
N PHE A 99 -8.20 -5.70 -15.31
CA PHE A 99 -9.13 -6.64 -15.95
C PHE A 99 -10.45 -5.96 -16.27
N ASP A 100 -11.10 -6.31 -17.37
CA ASP A 100 -12.48 -5.92 -17.60
C ASP A 100 -13.46 -6.68 -16.67
N TRP A 101 -14.76 -6.36 -16.77
CA TRP A 101 -15.77 -7.05 -15.98
C TRP A 101 -15.86 -8.53 -16.31
N ASP A 102 -15.58 -8.97 -17.54
CA ASP A 102 -15.69 -10.38 -17.93
C ASP A 102 -14.50 -11.21 -17.44
N GLY A 103 -13.37 -10.56 -17.14
CA GLY A 103 -12.15 -11.18 -16.63
C GLY A 103 -11.02 -11.23 -17.66
N ASN A 104 -11.14 -10.51 -18.77
CA ASN A 104 -10.06 -10.37 -19.74
C ASN A 104 -9.03 -9.36 -19.22
N LEU A 105 -7.75 -9.70 -19.36
CA LEU A 105 -6.65 -8.82 -18.99
C LEU A 105 -6.53 -7.69 -20.03
N LEU A 106 -6.70 -6.45 -19.57
CA LEU A 106 -6.58 -5.23 -20.37
C LEU A 106 -5.19 -4.59 -20.28
N TRP A 107 -4.55 -4.73 -19.12
CA TRP A 107 -3.22 -4.16 -18.87
C TRP A 107 -2.44 -5.00 -17.88
N LEU A 108 -1.15 -5.21 -18.15
CA LEU A 108 -0.17 -5.75 -17.21
C LEU A 108 1.06 -4.86 -17.23
N TYR A 109 1.39 -4.23 -16.12
CA TYR A 109 2.62 -3.44 -15.98
C TYR A 109 3.50 -4.03 -14.89
N GLU A 110 4.66 -4.54 -15.30
CA GLU A 110 5.68 -5.04 -14.38
C GLU A 110 6.72 -3.95 -14.08
N HIS A 111 7.03 -3.76 -12.80
CA HIS A 111 8.06 -2.83 -12.36
C HIS A 111 8.77 -3.37 -11.11
N TYR A 112 9.68 -4.31 -11.36
CA TYR A 112 10.56 -4.88 -10.36
C TYR A 112 11.90 -5.28 -11.00
N GLY A 113 12.95 -5.28 -10.18
CA GLY A 113 14.31 -5.62 -10.58
C GLY A 113 15.16 -5.92 -9.34
N SER A 114 16.47 -6.03 -9.52
CA SER A 114 17.40 -6.30 -8.41
C SER A 114 17.52 -5.14 -7.41
N THR A 115 17.19 -3.92 -7.83
CA THR A 115 17.34 -2.69 -7.03
C THR A 115 16.05 -1.91 -6.86
N TYR A 116 14.91 -2.37 -7.39
CA TYR A 116 13.63 -1.70 -7.21
C TYR A 116 12.45 -2.68 -7.26
N ARG A 117 11.33 -2.35 -6.61
CA ARG A 117 10.12 -3.17 -6.62
C ARG A 117 8.88 -2.38 -6.21
N LEU A 118 7.76 -2.53 -6.93
CA LEU A 118 6.47 -1.99 -6.46
C LEU A 118 6.05 -2.64 -5.12
N HIS A 119 5.40 -1.89 -4.25
CA HIS A 119 4.81 -2.41 -3.00
C HIS A 119 3.51 -1.73 -2.64
N HIS A 120 2.73 -2.40 -1.78
CA HIS A 120 1.56 -1.88 -1.09
C HIS A 120 0.42 -1.34 -1.96
N ASP A 121 0.52 -0.10 -2.44
CA ASP A 121 -0.64 0.70 -2.80
C ASP A 121 -0.48 1.41 -4.15
N VAL A 122 -1.62 1.76 -4.74
CA VAL A 122 -1.72 2.44 -6.02
C VAL A 122 -2.87 3.44 -5.98
N GLU A 123 -2.76 4.51 -6.75
CA GLU A 123 -3.80 5.53 -6.86
C GLU A 123 -4.01 5.90 -8.33
N ILE A 124 -5.27 5.92 -8.78
CA ILE A 124 -5.60 6.38 -10.15
C ILE A 124 -5.79 7.89 -10.13
N LEU A 125 -5.11 8.59 -11.03
CA LEU A 125 -5.21 10.02 -11.18
C LEU A 125 -6.38 10.40 -12.11
N PRO A 126 -6.89 11.65 -12.02
CA PRO A 126 -7.96 12.13 -12.90
C PRO A 126 -7.63 12.07 -14.41
N ASN A 127 -6.34 12.06 -14.76
CA ASN A 127 -5.87 11.91 -16.15
C ASN A 127 -5.79 10.44 -16.61
N GLY A 128 -6.11 9.48 -15.75
CA GLY A 128 -6.02 8.04 -16.02
C GLY A 128 -4.64 7.42 -15.78
N ASN A 129 -3.62 8.22 -15.45
CA ASN A 129 -2.32 7.69 -15.01
C ASN A 129 -2.43 7.10 -13.61
N ILE A 130 -1.42 6.34 -13.20
CA ILE A 130 -1.42 5.65 -11.91
C ILE A 130 -0.18 6.04 -11.11
N LEU A 131 -0.39 6.49 -9.87
CA LEU A 131 0.68 6.61 -8.89
C LEU A 131 0.94 5.26 -8.23
N LEU A 132 2.22 4.91 -8.12
CA LEU A 132 2.68 3.64 -7.56
C LEU A 132 3.78 3.89 -6.53
N LEU A 133 3.75 3.12 -5.45
CA LEU A 133 4.84 3.06 -4.47
C LEU A 133 5.90 2.05 -4.91
N VAL A 134 7.16 2.41 -4.72
CA VAL A 134 8.34 1.65 -5.15
C VAL A 134 9.41 1.69 -4.06
N TRP A 135 9.89 0.52 -3.65
CA TRP A 135 11.15 0.43 -2.91
C TRP A 135 12.28 0.61 -3.90
N GLU A 136 13.28 1.42 -3.55
CA GLU A 136 14.52 1.59 -4.30
C GLU A 136 15.70 1.27 -3.37
N SER A 137 16.52 0.29 -3.75
CA SER A 137 17.59 -0.23 -2.89
C SER A 137 18.89 0.52 -3.09
N HIS A 138 19.45 0.98 -1.96
CA HIS A 138 20.80 1.51 -1.85
C HIS A 138 21.66 0.53 -1.06
N THR A 139 22.92 0.38 -1.45
CA THR A 139 23.89 -0.46 -0.75
C THR A 139 24.18 0.11 0.65
N ARG A 140 24.66 -0.75 1.55
CA ARG A 140 25.17 -0.32 2.86
C ARG A 140 26.20 0.81 2.74
N ALA A 141 27.09 0.74 1.75
CA ALA A 141 28.12 1.76 1.53
C ALA A 141 27.51 3.12 1.14
N GLU A 142 26.53 3.13 0.23
CA GLU A 142 25.80 4.36 -0.15
C GLU A 142 25.04 4.96 1.04
N ALA A 143 24.34 4.13 1.83
CA ALA A 143 23.65 4.58 3.03
C ALA A 143 24.59 5.20 4.07
N VAL A 144 25.73 4.54 4.33
CA VAL A 144 26.76 5.07 5.25
C VAL A 144 27.37 6.36 4.71
N ALA A 145 27.57 6.48 3.40
CA ALA A 145 28.05 7.70 2.77
C ALA A 145 27.04 8.86 2.89
N GLN A 146 25.73 8.58 2.88
CA GLN A 146 24.66 9.56 3.18
C GLN A 146 24.50 9.87 4.69
N GLY A 147 25.30 9.24 5.56
CA GLY A 147 25.30 9.52 6.99
C GLY A 147 24.37 8.64 7.82
N ARG A 148 23.84 7.53 7.25
CA ARG A 148 23.27 6.45 8.06
C ARG A 148 24.35 5.87 8.97
N LEU A 149 24.04 5.76 10.25
CA LEU A 149 24.88 5.08 11.23
C LEU A 149 24.93 3.58 10.91
N ASP A 150 26.13 3.01 10.93
CA ASP A 150 26.32 1.58 10.65
C ASP A 150 25.58 0.70 11.67
N SER A 151 25.48 1.14 12.93
CA SER A 151 24.70 0.49 14.00
C SER A 151 23.19 0.46 13.74
N ARG A 152 22.71 1.24 12.77
CA ARG A 152 21.30 1.32 12.36
C ARG A 152 21.02 0.50 11.10
N LEU A 153 21.99 -0.26 10.57
CA LEU A 153 21.84 -1.11 9.39
C LEU A 153 22.00 -2.58 9.78
N THR A 154 20.88 -3.23 10.14
CA THR A 154 20.89 -4.66 10.50
C THR A 154 20.95 -5.58 9.28
N GLU A 155 20.79 -5.02 8.08
CA GLU A 155 20.78 -5.72 6.80
C GLU A 155 21.76 -4.99 5.83
N ASN A 156 22.11 -5.63 4.71
CA ASN A 156 23.16 -5.12 3.81
C ASN A 156 22.69 -4.06 2.80
N ALA A 157 21.47 -3.54 2.97
CA ALA A 157 20.90 -2.50 2.13
C ALA A 157 20.04 -1.54 2.97
N LEU A 158 19.73 -0.38 2.40
CA LEU A 158 18.71 0.54 2.87
C LEU A 158 17.78 0.83 1.70
N TRP A 159 16.48 0.67 1.90
CA TRP A 159 15.49 0.94 0.86
C TRP A 159 14.92 2.34 1.07
N SER A 160 15.07 3.19 0.06
CA SER A 160 14.32 4.43 -0.03
C SER A 160 12.93 4.18 -0.61
N GLU A 161 12.06 5.15 -0.40
CA GLU A 161 10.69 5.14 -0.88
C GLU A 161 10.61 6.04 -2.10
N ARG A 162 10.13 5.50 -3.21
CA ARG A 162 9.94 6.23 -4.45
C ARG A 162 8.48 6.15 -4.86
N ILE A 163 7.98 7.28 -5.36
CA ILE A 163 6.63 7.38 -5.93
C ILE A 163 6.81 7.64 -7.41
N ILE A 164 6.13 6.87 -8.26
CA ILE A 164 6.15 7.07 -9.72
C ILE A 164 4.73 7.27 -10.24
N GLU A 165 4.55 8.20 -11.17
CA GLU A 165 3.35 8.30 -12.00
C GLU A 165 3.60 7.60 -13.33
N VAL A 166 2.77 6.61 -13.64
CA VAL A 166 2.87 5.81 -14.86
C VAL A 166 1.69 6.10 -15.77
N ARG A 167 2.01 6.49 -17.02
CA ARG A 167 1.05 6.54 -18.12
C ARG A 167 1.05 5.21 -18.85
N GLN A 168 -0.10 4.56 -18.96
CA GLN A 168 -0.24 3.37 -19.80
C GLN A 168 0.02 3.73 -21.27
N THR A 169 0.91 2.98 -21.94
CA THR A 169 1.25 3.20 -23.36
C THR A 169 0.89 2.01 -24.25
N GLY A 170 0.40 0.93 -23.67
CA GLY A 170 -0.03 -0.28 -24.36
C GLY A 170 -0.57 -1.33 -23.38
N PRO A 171 -0.91 -2.54 -23.85
CA PRO A 171 -1.43 -3.60 -22.99
C PRO A 171 -0.41 -4.15 -21.99
N THR A 172 0.89 -4.00 -22.26
CA THR A 172 1.96 -4.50 -21.39
C THR A 172 3.03 -3.45 -21.07
N THR A 173 2.78 -2.19 -21.41
CA THR A 173 3.79 -1.13 -21.32
C THR A 173 3.23 0.11 -20.62
N GLY A 174 4.13 0.85 -20.00
CA GLY A 174 3.86 2.12 -19.37
C GLY A 174 5.10 3.00 -19.38
N GLU A 175 4.89 4.30 -19.30
CA GLU A 175 5.93 5.32 -19.25
C GLU A 175 5.86 6.05 -17.92
N ILE A 176 7.00 6.16 -17.22
CA ILE A 176 7.10 6.96 -16.01
C ILE A 176 7.16 8.43 -16.44
N VAL A 177 6.12 9.20 -16.12
CA VAL A 177 5.99 10.62 -16.52
C VAL A 177 6.30 11.59 -15.38
N TRP A 178 6.37 11.09 -14.16
CA TRP A 178 6.78 11.85 -12.97
C TRP A 178 7.32 10.89 -11.91
N SER A 179 8.26 11.34 -11.08
CA SER A 179 8.67 10.59 -9.90
C SER A 179 9.17 11.49 -8.77
N TRP A 180 9.11 10.96 -7.55
CA TRP A 180 9.70 11.53 -6.35
C TRP A 180 10.44 10.45 -5.58
N SER A 181 11.60 10.74 -4.99
CA SER A 181 12.37 9.79 -4.17
C SER A 181 12.67 10.37 -2.80
N SER A 182 12.42 9.61 -1.75
CA SER A 182 12.77 10.00 -0.38
C SER A 182 14.28 10.19 -0.22
N TRP A 183 15.09 9.51 -1.06
CA TRP A 183 16.55 9.60 -1.05
C TRP A 183 17.06 11.03 -1.26
N ASP A 184 16.36 11.82 -2.07
CA ASP A 184 16.73 13.20 -2.38
C ASP A 184 16.42 14.18 -1.22
N HIS A 185 15.70 13.70 -0.20
CA HIS A 185 15.25 14.49 0.96
C HIS A 185 16.00 14.13 2.25
N MET A 186 17.06 13.33 2.18
CA MET A 186 17.78 12.87 3.37
C MET A 186 18.52 14.00 4.08
N CYS A 187 18.59 13.91 5.40
CA CYS A 187 19.47 14.71 6.25
C CYS A 187 20.03 13.89 7.41
N GLN A 188 21.03 14.45 8.08
CA GLN A 188 21.67 13.81 9.24
C GLN A 188 22.32 14.86 10.14
N SER A 189 22.47 14.57 11.43
CA SER A 189 23.09 15.49 12.39
C SER A 189 24.26 14.86 13.16
N VAL A 190 24.91 13.85 12.58
CA VAL A 190 25.96 13.05 13.24
C VAL A 190 27.35 13.47 12.78
N ASP A 191 27.58 13.50 11.46
CA ASP A 191 28.92 13.67 10.88
C ASP A 191 28.97 14.93 10.01
N PRO A 192 29.64 16.01 10.45
CA PRO A 192 29.73 17.25 9.68
C PRO A 192 30.46 17.12 8.35
N ALA A 193 31.21 16.03 8.11
CA ALA A 193 31.91 15.79 6.86
C ALA A 193 31.04 15.07 5.80
N LYS A 194 29.86 14.57 6.17
CA LYS A 194 28.94 13.87 5.26
C LYS A 194 27.86 14.80 4.70
N PRO A 195 27.27 14.45 3.54
CA PRO A 195 26.20 15.24 2.92
C PRO A 195 25.04 15.53 3.90
N ASN A 196 24.31 16.61 3.60
CA ASN A 196 23.07 16.98 4.26
C ASN A 196 23.15 17.08 5.80
N TYR A 197 24.31 17.51 6.32
CA TYR A 197 24.50 17.75 7.75
C TYR A 197 23.70 18.97 8.25
N THR A 198 22.87 18.79 9.28
CA THR A 198 21.92 19.82 9.74
C THR A 198 22.30 20.52 11.04
N GLN A 199 23.44 20.20 11.66
CA GLN A 199 23.81 20.74 12.99
C GLN A 199 22.70 20.57 14.06
N GLY A 200 21.84 19.56 13.93
CA GLY A 200 20.71 19.36 14.83
C GLY A 200 19.53 20.30 14.58
N GLN A 201 19.43 20.88 13.38
CA GLN A 201 18.27 21.66 12.93
C GLN A 201 17.62 20.98 11.73
N ASN A 202 16.82 19.95 11.98
CA ASN A 202 16.07 19.31 10.90
C ASN A 202 14.89 20.20 10.45
N SER A 203 14.82 20.46 9.14
CA SER A 203 13.64 21.07 8.51
C SER A 203 12.54 20.01 8.34
N PRO A 204 11.25 20.36 8.46
CA PRO A 204 10.14 19.46 8.12
C PRO A 204 10.23 18.88 6.70
N GLU A 205 10.92 19.56 5.78
CA GLU A 205 11.13 19.14 4.38
C GLU A 205 12.19 18.03 4.21
N ARG A 206 12.88 17.64 5.29
CA ARG A 206 13.99 16.69 5.28
C ARG A 206 13.73 15.48 6.16
N ILE A 207 14.30 14.35 5.78
CA ILE A 207 14.13 13.06 6.41
C ILE A 207 15.44 12.68 7.10
N ASP A 208 15.42 12.60 8.43
CA ASP A 208 16.61 12.16 9.16
C ASP A 208 16.88 10.69 8.85
N ILE A 209 17.98 10.42 8.16
CA ILE A 209 18.35 9.07 7.76
C ILE A 209 18.64 8.17 8.96
N ASN A 210 18.77 8.71 10.18
CA ASN A 210 19.07 7.92 11.38
C ASN A 210 17.84 7.58 12.26
N VAL A 211 16.63 7.98 11.86
CA VAL A 211 15.39 7.60 12.57
C VAL A 211 14.73 6.32 11.99
N GLY A 212 13.55 5.96 12.50
CA GLY A 212 12.71 4.86 12.00
C GLY A 212 13.19 3.45 12.33
N GLY A 213 12.94 2.49 11.42
CA GLY A 213 13.38 1.10 11.57
C GLY A 213 14.87 0.88 11.30
N THR A 214 15.44 -0.23 11.75
CA THR A 214 16.86 -0.62 11.50
C THR A 214 17.05 -1.59 10.33
N ARG A 215 15.96 -2.18 9.84
CA ARG A 215 15.95 -3.08 8.68
C ARG A 215 16.07 -2.27 7.39
N SER A 216 16.24 -2.94 6.25
CA SER A 216 16.33 -2.27 4.94
C SER A 216 15.09 -1.43 4.66
N ASP A 217 13.91 -1.97 4.97
CA ASP A 217 12.59 -1.33 4.85
C ASP A 217 12.27 -0.43 6.06
N TRP A 218 13.02 0.66 6.18
CA TRP A 218 13.06 1.48 7.39
C TRP A 218 11.98 2.56 7.50
N LEU A 219 11.47 3.06 6.37
CA LEU A 219 10.34 4.01 6.30
C LEU A 219 9.02 3.26 6.25
N HIS A 220 8.92 2.26 5.35
CA HIS A 220 7.74 1.44 5.14
C HIS A 220 6.52 2.32 4.83
N ILE A 221 6.46 2.86 3.61
CA ILE A 221 5.27 3.58 3.15
C ILE A 221 4.21 2.58 2.68
N ASN A 222 3.00 2.74 3.19
CA ASN A 222 1.91 1.79 2.99
C ASN A 222 0.78 2.32 2.11
N SER A 223 0.67 3.63 1.95
CA SER A 223 -0.37 4.22 1.12
C SER A 223 0.08 5.47 0.38
N VAL A 224 -0.57 5.72 -0.76
CA VAL A 224 -0.37 6.90 -1.60
C VAL A 224 -1.72 7.44 -2.07
N ARG A 225 -1.99 8.74 -1.88
CA ARG A 225 -3.23 9.39 -2.34
C ARG A 225 -2.95 10.72 -2.99
N TYR A 226 -3.61 11.01 -4.10
CA TYR A 226 -3.43 12.25 -4.84
C TYR A 226 -4.52 13.28 -4.52
N ASN A 227 -4.12 14.52 -4.26
CA ASN A 227 -5.03 15.67 -4.15
C ASN A 227 -4.93 16.53 -5.41
N ALA A 228 -5.89 16.35 -6.33
CA ALA A 228 -5.92 17.09 -7.59
C ALA A 228 -6.10 18.61 -7.43
N LYS A 229 -6.76 19.08 -6.35
CA LYS A 229 -7.00 20.50 -6.12
C LYS A 229 -5.74 21.24 -5.69
N ARG A 230 -4.84 20.56 -4.97
CA ARG A 230 -3.61 21.12 -4.41
C ARG A 230 -2.35 20.67 -5.16
N ASN A 231 -2.48 19.72 -6.10
CA ASN A 231 -1.36 19.05 -6.77
C ASN A 231 -0.35 18.46 -5.77
N GLU A 232 -0.87 17.73 -4.79
CA GLU A 232 -0.10 17.15 -3.68
C GLU A 232 -0.34 15.65 -3.57
N VAL A 233 0.63 14.95 -2.98
CA VAL A 233 0.54 13.53 -2.66
C VAL A 233 0.59 13.35 -1.15
N LEU A 234 -0.37 12.61 -0.59
CA LEU A 234 -0.37 12.15 0.79
C LEU A 234 0.20 10.74 0.85
N VAL A 235 1.12 10.51 1.78
CA VAL A 235 1.66 9.18 2.07
C VAL A 235 1.57 8.86 3.56
N SER A 236 1.37 7.58 3.86
CA SER A 236 1.40 7.05 5.23
C SER A 236 2.69 6.27 5.47
N ILE A 237 3.45 6.66 6.49
CA ILE A 237 4.75 6.08 6.85
C ILE A 237 4.60 5.33 8.16
N HIS A 238 4.55 4.00 8.09
CA HIS A 238 4.26 3.16 9.26
C HIS A 238 5.38 3.24 10.31
N ASN A 239 6.64 3.12 9.89
CA ASN A 239 7.78 3.00 10.81
C ASN A 239 8.23 4.33 11.42
N LEU A 240 7.71 5.45 10.92
CA LEU A 240 7.87 6.77 11.54
C LEU A 240 6.63 7.21 12.33
N HIS A 241 5.50 6.54 12.10
CA HIS A 241 4.21 6.93 12.64
C HIS A 241 3.80 8.33 12.17
N GLU A 242 4.00 8.59 10.87
CA GLU A 242 3.75 9.89 10.27
C GLU A 242 2.90 9.81 9.00
N LEU A 243 2.22 10.91 8.72
CA LEU A 243 1.67 11.24 7.42
C LEU A 243 2.49 12.37 6.83
N TRP A 244 2.86 12.27 5.56
CA TRP A 244 3.52 13.36 4.83
C TRP A 244 2.65 13.83 3.67
N VAL A 245 2.67 15.15 3.42
CA VAL A 245 2.13 15.75 2.21
C VAL A 245 3.30 16.26 1.38
N ILE A 246 3.40 15.79 0.14
CA ILE A 246 4.46 16.11 -0.80
C ILE A 246 3.86 17.00 -1.90
N SER A 247 4.47 18.17 -2.11
CA SER A 247 4.14 19.05 -3.23
C SER A 247 4.70 18.45 -4.52
N ARG A 248 3.84 18.16 -5.50
CA ARG A 248 4.33 17.71 -6.82
C ARG A 248 4.96 18.83 -7.64
N THR A 249 4.67 20.08 -7.27
CA THR A 249 5.19 21.28 -7.95
C THR A 249 6.65 21.53 -7.56
N SER A 250 6.98 21.44 -6.26
CA SER A 250 8.34 21.69 -5.78
C SER A 250 9.15 20.42 -5.52
N GLY A 251 8.47 19.29 -5.27
CA GLY A 251 9.08 18.05 -4.78
C GLY A 251 9.22 18.00 -3.25
N ASP A 252 8.95 19.08 -2.54
CA ASP A 252 9.18 19.14 -1.09
C ASP A 252 8.09 18.45 -0.27
N ILE A 253 8.49 17.93 0.90
CA ILE A 253 7.56 17.56 1.97
C ILE A 253 7.06 18.85 2.62
N VAL A 254 5.85 19.27 2.30
CA VAL A 254 5.26 20.53 2.75
C VAL A 254 4.47 20.41 4.06
N TYR A 255 4.15 19.18 4.48
CA TYR A 255 3.49 18.94 5.76
C TYR A 255 3.83 17.56 6.30
N ARG A 256 3.96 17.48 7.63
CA ARG A 256 4.16 16.24 8.39
C ARG A 256 3.28 16.25 9.62
N TRP A 257 2.71 15.10 9.96
CA TRP A 257 1.87 14.95 11.15
C TRP A 257 1.94 13.54 11.70
N GLY A 258 1.71 13.37 13.00
CA GLY A 258 1.65 12.06 13.66
C GLY A 258 2.76 11.85 14.67
N ASN A 259 4.03 12.11 14.31
CA ASN A 259 5.15 11.93 15.21
C ASN A 259 6.22 13.03 15.05
N PRO A 260 6.02 14.20 15.69
CA PRO A 260 6.91 15.35 15.54
C PRO A 260 8.32 15.14 16.07
N LEU A 261 8.55 14.09 16.88
CA LEU A 261 9.89 13.70 17.34
C LEU A 261 10.80 13.30 16.18
N MET A 262 10.25 12.71 15.10
CA MET A 262 11.02 12.22 13.94
C MET A 262 11.68 13.34 13.12
N TYR A 263 11.28 14.59 13.35
CA TYR A 263 11.88 15.77 12.74
C TYR A 263 12.14 16.89 13.76
N GLN A 264 12.38 16.51 15.03
CA GLN A 264 12.85 17.40 16.10
C GLN A 264 11.91 18.59 16.40
N ARG A 265 10.60 18.41 16.24
CA ARG A 265 9.57 19.43 16.51
C ARG A 265 8.64 19.06 17.67
N GLY A 266 8.98 18.03 18.44
CA GLY A 266 8.18 17.60 19.57
C GLY A 266 8.88 16.51 20.37
N THR A 267 8.14 15.98 21.33
CA THR A 267 8.54 14.94 22.27
C THR A 267 7.69 13.68 22.07
N THR A 268 7.97 12.64 22.85
CA THR A 268 7.13 11.42 22.88
C THR A 268 5.67 11.70 23.28
N ALA A 269 5.41 12.75 24.06
CA ALA A 269 4.05 13.14 24.45
C ALA A 269 3.22 13.73 23.28
N ASP A 270 3.91 14.20 22.23
CA ASP A 270 3.29 14.85 21.08
C ASP A 270 2.89 13.84 19.99
N GLN A 271 3.37 12.60 20.06
CA GLN A 271 3.03 11.55 19.12
C GLN A 271 1.53 11.20 19.19
N LYS A 272 0.89 11.12 18.02
CA LYS A 272 -0.55 10.85 17.83
C LYS A 272 -0.84 9.58 17.05
N LEU A 273 0.12 9.12 16.24
CA LEU A 273 -0.02 7.90 15.43
C LEU A 273 0.89 6.80 15.94
N PHE A 274 0.51 5.54 15.67
CA PHE A 274 1.17 4.34 16.21
C PHE A 274 1.08 3.18 15.22
N GLY A 275 1.71 3.32 14.06
CA GLY A 275 1.76 2.27 13.04
C GLY A 275 0.51 2.24 12.15
N GLN A 276 0.01 3.41 11.78
CA GLN A 276 -1.05 3.55 10.80
C GLN A 276 -0.60 3.02 9.43
N HIS A 277 -1.53 2.43 8.69
CA HIS A 277 -1.22 1.64 7.49
C HIS A 277 -1.99 2.12 6.23
N ASP A 278 -2.81 3.16 6.38
CA ASP A 278 -3.45 3.91 5.29
C ASP A 278 -3.76 5.33 5.78
N ALA A 279 -3.89 6.25 4.85
CA ALA A 279 -4.35 7.61 5.06
C ALA A 279 -5.05 8.10 3.81
N ARG A 280 -6.16 8.80 4.00
CA ARG A 280 -6.99 9.33 2.91
C ARG A 280 -7.31 10.79 3.13
N TRP A 281 -7.40 11.52 2.03
CA TRP A 281 -8.02 12.83 2.06
C TRP A 281 -9.50 12.64 2.38
N LEU A 282 -10.03 13.48 3.26
CA LEU A 282 -11.46 13.55 3.45
C LEU A 282 -12.04 14.36 2.30
N ASP A 283 -13.06 13.78 1.66
CA ASP A 283 -13.86 14.52 0.72
C ASP A 283 -14.66 15.58 1.49
N SER A 284 -15.16 16.61 0.81
CA SER A 284 -16.00 17.63 1.45
C SER A 284 -17.30 17.09 2.07
N ASN A 285 -17.58 15.79 1.89
CA ASN A 285 -18.79 15.13 2.36
C ASN A 285 -18.58 14.16 3.54
N GLY A 286 -17.37 14.06 4.10
CA GLY A 286 -17.09 13.23 5.28
C GLY A 286 -16.86 11.78 4.93
#